data_AF-A0A3D3S715-F1
#
_entry.id   AF-A0A3D3S715-F1
#
_cell.length_a   1.000
_cell.length_b   1.000
_cell.length_c   1.000
_cell.angle_alpha   90.00
_cell.angle_beta   90.00
_cell.angle_gamma   90.00
#
_symmetry.space_group_name_H-M   'P 1'
#
loop_
_entity.id
_entity.type
_entity.pdbx_description
1 polymer ?
#
loop_
_entity_poly.entity_id
_entity_poly.type
_entity_poly.pdbx_seq_one_letter_code
_entity_poly.pdbx_strand_id
1 'polypeptide(L)' 'ILFSDILTVPDALGLGLHFVEGEGPRFERPLRSAADIDRLRAPDVERALPYV' A
#
# COMPACT_ATOMS: atom_id res chain seq x y z
N ILE A 1 -1.27 2.97 -18.12
CA ILE A 1 -1.71 3.02 -16.70
C ILE A 1 -0.53 2.51 -15.89
N LEU A 2 0.50 3.36 -15.74
CA LEU A 2 1.74 3.01 -15.07
C LEU A 2 1.85 3.91 -13.84
N PHE A 3 1.70 3.29 -12.67
CA PHE A 3 2.53 3.46 -11.48
C PHE A 3 2.25 4.52 -10.41
N SER A 4 1.54 5.64 -10.61
CA SER A 4 1.30 6.57 -9.49
C SER A 4 -0.04 6.40 -8.76
N ASP A 5 -1.13 6.02 -9.44
CA ASP A 5 -2.46 6.10 -8.79
C ASP A 5 -2.84 4.90 -7.92
N ILE A 6 -2.51 3.67 -8.31
CA ILE A 6 -3.04 2.47 -7.64
C ILE A 6 -2.16 1.97 -6.47
N LEU A 7 -0.89 2.38 -6.43
CA LEU A 7 0.10 1.86 -5.48
C LEU A 7 0.34 2.78 -4.28
N THR A 8 -0.17 4.01 -4.32
CA THR A 8 -0.11 4.99 -3.24
C THR A 8 -0.99 4.60 -2.05
N VAL A 9 -2.18 4.04 -2.31
CA VAL A 9 -3.10 3.59 -1.26
C VAL A 9 -2.51 2.41 -0.44
N PRO A 10 -1.99 1.33 -1.06
CA PRO A 10 -1.33 0.25 -0.32
C PRO A 10 -0.09 0.67 0.48
N ASP A 11 0.68 1.64 -0.01
CA ASP A 11 1.84 2.18 0.71
C ASP A 11 1.40 2.98 1.94
N ALA A 12 0.40 3.85 1.78
CA ALA A 12 -0.20 4.59 2.88
C ALA A 12 -0.81 3.66 3.96
N LEU A 13 -1.38 2.52 3.56
CA LEU A 13 -1.90 1.50 4.47
C LEU A 13 -0.81 0.75 5.26
N GLY A 14 0.47 1.06 5.03
CA GLY A 14 1.58 0.46 5.77
C GLY A 14 1.81 -1.01 5.43
N LEU A 15 1.46 -1.45 4.22
CA LEU A 15 1.62 -2.85 3.78
C LEU A 15 3.08 -3.20 3.40
N GLY A 16 3.98 -2.22 3.40
CA GLY A 16 5.39 -2.41 3.07
C GLY A 16 5.57 -2.70 1.58
N LEU A 17 5.17 -1.76 0.73
CA LEU A 17 5.34 -1.86 -0.70
C LEU A 17 6.83 -1.74 -1.06
N HIS A 18 7.36 -2.71 -1.79
CA HIS A 18 8.72 -2.68 -2.31
C HIS A 18 8.76 -3.24 -3.73
N PHE A 19 9.81 -2.94 -4.48
CA PHE A 19 9.99 -3.41 -5.85
C PHE A 19 11.06 -4.48 -5.91
N VAL A 20 10.71 -5.62 -6.50
CA VAL A 20 11.65 -6.68 -6.81
C VAL A 20 11.98 -6.59 -8.30
N GLU A 21 13.27 -6.47 -8.62
CA GLU A 21 13.74 -6.37 -10.00
C GLU A 21 13.27 -7.58 -10.82
N GLY A 22 12.63 -7.32 -11.96
CA GLY A 22 12.07 -8.35 -12.83
C GLY A 22 10.73 -8.96 -12.38
N GLU A 23 10.26 -8.72 -11.14
CA GLU A 23 8.97 -9.23 -10.64
C GLU A 23 7.93 -8.13 -10.41
N GLY A 24 8.35 -6.89 -10.16
CA GLY A 24 7.46 -5.76 -9.91
C GLY A 24 7.13 -5.54 -8.42
N PRO A 25 6.00 -4.87 -8.10
CA PRO A 25 5.66 -4.50 -6.72
C PRO A 25 5.27 -5.72 -5.88
N ARG A 26 5.82 -5.80 -4.68
CA ARG A 26 5.55 -6.82 -3.66
C ARG A 26 5.19 -6.15 -2.34
N PHE A 27 4.36 -6.82 -1.55
CA PHE A 27 3.99 -6.39 -0.20
C PHE A 27 4.68 -7.27 0.82
N GLU A 28 5.33 -6.67 1.81
CA GLU A 28 5.87 -7.40 2.97
C GLU A 28 4.76 -8.05 3.81
N ARG A 29 3.62 -7.36 3.94
CA ARG A 29 2.49 -7.80 4.77
C ARG A 29 1.22 -7.90 3.93
N PRO A 30 1.07 -8.94 3.09
CA PRO A 30 -0.14 -9.11 2.29
C PRO A 30 -1.34 -9.44 3.19
N LEU A 31 -2.47 -8.80 2.94
CA LEU A 31 -3.72 -9.07 3.63
C LEU A 31 -4.28 -10.42 3.17
N ARG A 32 -4.54 -11.34 4.11
CA ARG A 32 -5.05 -12.70 3.80
C ARG A 32 -6.30 -13.07 4.57
N SER A 33 -6.65 -12.29 5.59
CA SER A 33 -7.80 -12.55 6.47
C SER A 33 -8.55 -11.27 6.83
N ALA A 34 -9.80 -11.42 7.28
CA ALA A 34 -10.58 -10.29 7.79
C ALA A 34 -9.91 -9.60 8.99
N ALA A 35 -9.25 -10.38 9.85
CA ALA A 35 -8.49 -9.83 10.97
C ALA A 35 -7.31 -8.94 10.54
N ASP A 36 -6.75 -9.16 9.34
CA ASP A 36 -5.71 -8.28 8.79
C ASP A 36 -6.29 -6.94 8.36
N ILE A 37 -7.53 -6.94 7.86
CA ILE A 37 -8.28 -5.72 7.49
C ILE A 37 -8.60 -4.92 8.74
N ASP A 38 -9.06 -5.56 9.82
CA ASP A 38 -9.39 -4.89 11.08
C ASP A 38 -8.17 -4.22 11.74
N ARG A 39 -6.95 -4.70 11.42
CA ARG A 39 -5.69 -4.12 11.90
C ARG A 39 -5.19 -2.95 11.05
N LEU A 40 -5.77 -2.74 9.87
CA LEU A 40 -5.46 -1.58 9.05
C LEU A 40 -5.90 -0.33 9.79
N ARG A 41 -4.94 0.55 10.06
CA ARG A 41 -5.26 1.91 10.48
C ARG A 41 -5.48 2.71 9.21
N ALA A 42 -6.60 3.42 9.13
CA ALA A 42 -6.83 4.37 8.06
C ALA A 42 -5.67 5.38 8.07
N PRO A 43 -4.86 5.46 7.00
CA PRO A 43 -3.84 6.49 6.92
C PRO A 43 -4.50 7.85 6.88
N ASP A 44 -3.83 8.82 7.49
CA ASP A 44 -4.17 10.23 7.30
C ASP A 44 -3.89 10.58 5.84
N VAL A 45 -4.96 10.61 5.03
CA VAL A 45 -4.89 10.73 3.57
C VAL A 45 -4.23 12.04 3.15
N GLU A 46 -4.50 13.15 3.87
CA GLU A 46 -3.90 14.46 3.56
C GLU A 46 -2.38 14.48 3.79
N ARG A 47 -1.90 13.72 4.78
CA ARG A 47 -0.46 13.55 5.03
C ARG A 47 0.21 12.50 4.15
N ALA A 48 -0.50 11.42 3.85
CA ALA A 48 0.06 10.27 3.14
C ALA A 48 0.03 10.45 1.62
N LEU A 49 -0.94 11.20 1.09
CA LEU A 49 -1.16 11.43 -0.34
C LEU A 49 -1.18 12.92 -0.74
N PRO A 50 -0.19 13.75 -0.34
CA PRO A 50 -0.24 15.21 -0.57
C PRO A 50 -0.15 15.63 -2.05
N TYR A 51 0.07 14.69 -2.96
CA TYR A 51 0.24 14.92 -4.41
C TYR A 51 -0.81 14.18 -5.27
N VAL A 52 -1.84 13.62 -4.64
CA VAL A 52 -3.03 13.04 -5.31
C VAL A 52 -4.16 14.06 -5.30
#